data_AF-A0A6I2UV09-F1
#
_entry.id   AF-A0A6I2UV09-F1
#
_cell.length_a   1.000
_cell.length_b   1.000
_cell.length_c   1.000
_cell.angle_alpha   90.00
_cell.angle_beta   90.00
_cell.angle_gamma   90.00
#
_symmetry.space_group_name_H-M   'P 1'
#
loop_
_entity.id
_entity.type
_entity.pdbx_description
1 polymer ?
#
loop_
_entity_poly.entity_id
_entity_poly.type
_entity_poly.pdbx_seq_one_letter_code
_entity_poly.pdbx_strand_id
1 'polypeptide(L)'
;MNMNKNIFIHDIAHDEIRYGFLVTQDRKRIWNKSLEIWRVFHEICQKYSIRYYADYGTLLGAVRHKGFVPWDDDLDFVMFRPEYERFLQCAAKEL
;
A
#
# COMPACT_ATOMS: atom_id res chain seq x y z
N MET A 1 1.20 -11.20 -11.06
CA MET A 1 -0.20 -11.55 -10.68
C MET A 1 -1.05 -10.33 -10.99
N ASN A 2 -2.11 -10.44 -11.80
CA ASN A 2 -2.95 -9.26 -12.14
C ASN A 2 -3.55 -8.68 -10.85
N MET A 3 -3.20 -7.44 -10.51
CA MET A 3 -3.82 -6.74 -9.37
C MET A 3 -5.30 -6.53 -9.69
N ASN A 4 -6.15 -7.24 -8.96
CA ASN A 4 -7.58 -7.19 -9.14
C ASN A 4 -8.09 -5.79 -8.72
N LYS A 5 -9.09 -5.23 -9.41
CA LYS A 5 -9.71 -3.93 -9.07
C LYS A 5 -10.29 -3.86 -7.65
N ASN A 6 -10.35 -5.01 -6.98
CA ASN A 6 -10.93 -5.24 -5.67
C ASN A 6 -10.05 -4.76 -4.48
N ILE A 7 -8.88 -4.15 -4.74
CA ILE A 7 -8.00 -3.64 -3.67
C ILE A 7 -8.38 -2.23 -3.17
N PHE A 8 -9.14 -1.45 -3.96
CA PHE A 8 -9.47 -0.07 -3.65
C PHE A 8 -10.67 0.03 -2.70
N ILE A 9 -10.66 1.04 -1.83
CA ILE A 9 -11.80 1.40 -0.99
C ILE A 9 -12.88 2.02 -1.88
N HIS A 10 -14.06 1.41 -1.90
CA HIS A 10 -15.16 1.81 -2.79
C HIS A 10 -15.98 2.98 -2.26
N ASP A 11 -16.35 2.97 -0.97
CA ASP A 11 -17.04 4.10 -0.35
C ASP A 11 -16.01 5.05 0.29
N ILE A 12 -15.73 6.15 -0.39
CA ILE A 12 -14.82 7.22 0.05
C ILE A 12 -15.54 8.54 0.35
N ALA A 13 -16.87 8.54 0.32
CA ALA A 13 -17.70 9.74 0.44
C ALA A 13 -18.35 9.90 1.82
N HIS A 14 -18.29 8.88 2.66
CA HIS A 14 -18.93 8.90 3.98
C HIS A 14 -17.94 8.46 5.06
N ASP A 15 -18.07 8.99 6.26
CA ASP A 15 -17.32 8.47 7.41
C ASP A 15 -17.86 7.10 7.83
N GLU A 16 -17.01 6.28 8.45
CA GLU A 16 -17.42 4.98 9.00
C GLU A 16 -16.67 4.65 10.29
N ILE A 17 -17.28 3.85 11.16
CA ILE A 17 -16.59 3.30 12.34
C ILE A 17 -16.03 1.93 11.98
N ARG A 18 -14.69 1.79 12.01
CA ARG A 18 -14.01 0.49 11.88
C ARG A 18 -13.29 0.16 13.18
N TYR A 19 -13.59 -1.01 13.76
CA TYR A 19 -12.97 -1.46 15.01
C TYR A 19 -13.06 -0.42 16.15
N GLY A 20 -14.19 0.28 16.26
CA GLY A 20 -14.40 1.32 17.28
C GLY A 20 -13.69 2.65 17.01
N PHE A 21 -13.03 2.81 15.86
CA PHE A 21 -12.34 4.05 15.47
C PHE A 21 -13.07 4.74 14.30
N LEU A 22 -13.16 6.07 14.35
CA LEU A 22 -13.73 6.88 13.27
C LEU A 22 -12.75 6.98 12.11
N VAL A 23 -13.09 6.33 11.00
CA VAL A 23 -12.39 6.44 9.73
C VAL A 23 -13.12 7.48 8.88
N THR A 24 -12.49 8.65 8.73
CA THR A 24 -13.07 9.75 7.96
C THR A 24 -12.98 9.50 6.45
N GLN A 25 -13.85 10.17 5.68
CA GLN A 25 -13.77 10.20 4.21
C GLN A 25 -12.38 10.59 3.71
N ASP A 26 -11.70 11.53 4.37
CA ASP A 26 -10.37 12.00 3.98
C ASP A 26 -9.32 10.91 4.17
N ARG A 27 -9.39 10.15 5.27
CA ARG A 27 -8.50 9.01 5.50
C ARG A 27 -8.69 7.94 4.42
N LYS A 28 -9.94 7.66 4.01
CA LYS A 28 -10.23 6.71 2.93
C LYS A 28 -9.69 7.17 1.58
N ARG A 29 -9.72 8.47 1.31
CA ARG A 29 -9.08 9.07 0.11
C ARG A 29 -7.56 8.92 0.16
N ILE A 30 -6.93 9.16 1.32
CA ILE A 30 -5.50 8.93 1.53
C ILE A 30 -5.15 7.47 1.27
N TRP A 31 -5.88 6.51 1.87
CA TRP A 31 -5.65 5.09 1.64
C TRP A 31 -5.74 4.69 0.16
N ASN A 32 -6.74 5.19 -0.57
CA ASN A 32 -6.82 4.95 -2.01
C ASN A 32 -5.61 5.53 -2.75
N LYS A 33 -5.13 6.71 -2.37
CA LYS A 33 -3.95 7.30 -2.99
C LYS A 33 -2.68 6.49 -2.68
N SER A 34 -2.53 6.02 -1.46
CA SER A 34 -1.44 5.12 -1.06
C SER A 34 -1.47 3.81 -1.85
N LEU A 35 -2.66 3.24 -2.11
CA LEU A 35 -2.81 2.06 -2.96
C LEU A 35 -2.45 2.33 -4.43
N GLU A 36 -2.75 3.51 -4.98
CA GLU A 36 -2.29 3.90 -6.32
C GLU A 36 -0.76 3.97 -6.39
N ILE A 37 -0.13 4.59 -5.40
CA ILE A 37 1.34 4.68 -5.31
C ILE A 37 1.94 3.28 -5.20
N TRP A 38 1.37 2.44 -4.32
CA TRP A 38 1.79 1.04 -4.16
C TRP A 38 1.62 0.24 -5.45
N ARG A 39 0.56 0.48 -6.23
CA ARG A 39 0.35 -0.19 -7.53
C ARG A 39 1.52 0.06 -8.48
N VAL A 40 1.93 1.33 -8.64
CA VAL A 40 3.07 1.71 -9.49
C VAL A 40 4.37 1.10 -8.95
N PHE A 41 4.61 1.22 -7.64
CA PHE A 41 5.76 0.60 -6.99
C PHE A 41 5.83 -0.92 -7.21
N HIS A 42 4.70 -1.62 -7.05
CA HIS A 42 4.60 -3.05 -7.26
C HIS A 42 4.83 -3.43 -8.72
N GLU A 43 4.28 -2.70 -9.68
CA GLU A 43 4.49 -2.92 -11.12
C GLU A 43 5.97 -2.82 -11.51
N ILE A 44 6.68 -1.80 -11.00
CA ILE A 44 8.14 -1.66 -11.19
C ILE A 44 8.87 -2.87 -10.58
N CYS A 45 8.54 -3.23 -9.34
CA CYS A 45 9.17 -4.38 -8.68
C CYS A 45 8.93 -5.70 -9.43
N GLN A 46 7.73 -5.93 -9.95
CA GLN A 46 7.41 -7.12 -10.75
C GLN A 46 8.21 -7.14 -12.07
N LYS A 47 8.25 -6.01 -12.79
CA LYS A 47 8.97 -5.88 -14.06
C LYS A 47 10.45 -6.24 -13.94
N TYR A 48 11.08 -5.85 -12.83
CA TYR A 48 12.51 -6.07 -12.59
C TYR A 48 12.82 -7.25 -11.66
N SER A 49 11.81 -8.05 -11.30
CA SER A 49 11.96 -9.18 -10.37
C SER A 49 12.66 -8.76 -9.07
N ILE A 50 12.21 -7.65 -8.48
CA ILE A 50 12.69 -7.12 -7.21
C ILE A 50 11.72 -7.56 -6.12
N ARG A 51 12.26 -8.17 -5.07
CA ARG A 51 11.47 -8.63 -3.93
C ARG A 51 11.39 -7.54 -2.87
N TYR A 52 10.20 -7.35 -2.34
CA TYR A 52 9.95 -6.53 -1.17
C TYR A 52 8.90 -7.22 -0.29
N TYR A 53 8.75 -6.74 0.94
CA TYR A 53 7.81 -7.25 1.91
C TYR A 53 7.04 -6.10 2.54
N ALA A 54 5.76 -6.30 2.86
CA ALA A 54 5.06 -5.38 3.76
C ALA A 54 5.72 -5.44 5.14
N ASP A 55 5.79 -4.30 5.83
CA ASP A 55 6.39 -4.21 7.16
C ASP A 55 5.48 -3.44 8.14
N TYR A 56 5.83 -3.43 9.42
CA TYR A 56 5.18 -2.64 10.49
C TYR A 56 3.63 -2.60 10.42
N GLY A 57 3.04 -1.40 10.37
CA GLY A 57 1.60 -1.18 10.37
C GLY A 57 0.92 -1.79 9.14
N THR A 58 1.60 -1.76 8.00
CA THR A 58 1.09 -2.34 6.75
C THR A 58 0.96 -3.85 6.82
N LEU A 59 1.99 -4.54 7.31
CA LEU A 59 1.94 -6.00 7.50
C LEU A 59 0.86 -6.38 8.53
N LEU A 60 0.82 -5.67 9.67
CA LEU A 60 -0.16 -5.93 10.71
C LEU A 60 -1.59 -5.71 10.21
N GLY A 61 -1.83 -4.61 9.51
CA GLY A 61 -3.12 -4.29 8.89
C GLY A 61 -3.56 -5.38 7.92
N ALA A 62 -2.69 -5.77 6.98
CA ALA A 62 -2.98 -6.78 5.98
C ALA A 62 -3.43 -8.11 6.62
N VAL A 63 -2.77 -8.53 7.70
CA VAL A 63 -3.08 -9.79 8.40
C VAL A 63 -4.30 -9.67 9.32
N ARG A 64 -4.32 -8.66 10.20
CA ARG A 64 -5.31 -8.50 11.28
C ARG A 64 -6.62 -7.89 10.78
N HIS A 65 -6.53 -6.81 10.01
CA HIS A 65 -7.69 -6.00 9.60
C HIS A 65 -8.15 -6.27 8.17
N LYS A 66 -7.41 -7.10 7.42
CA LYS A 66 -7.63 -7.39 5.99
C LYS A 66 -7.56 -6.13 5.11
N GLY A 67 -6.71 -5.18 5.51
CA GLY A 67 -6.56 -3.87 4.88
C GLY A 67 -5.77 -2.93 5.79
N PHE A 68 -6.02 -1.64 5.70
CA PHE A 68 -5.37 -0.65 6.57
C PHE A 68 -5.76 -0.82 8.04
N VAL A 69 -4.84 -0.46 8.94
CA VAL A 69 -5.18 -0.19 10.33
C VAL A 69 -6.05 1.08 10.36
N PRO A 70 -7.19 1.13 11.09
CA PRO A 70 -8.14 2.24 10.98
C PRO A 70 -7.56 3.64 11.22
N TRP A 71 -6.49 3.75 11.99
CA TRP A 71 -5.82 5.00 12.35
C TRP A 71 -4.46 5.20 11.65
N ASP A 72 -4.05 4.30 10.75
CA ASP A 72 -2.88 4.52 9.87
C ASP A 72 -3.20 5.44 8.70
N ASP A 73 -2.19 6.10 8.15
CA ASP A 73 -2.26 6.96 6.99
C ASP A 73 -1.18 6.71 5.92
N ASP A 74 -0.26 5.75 6.13
CA ASP A 74 0.81 5.41 5.21
C ASP A 74 0.89 3.91 4.87
N LEU A 75 1.92 3.54 4.09
CA LEU A 75 2.27 2.16 3.77
C LEU A 75 3.79 1.96 3.91
N ASP A 76 4.17 0.93 4.65
CA ASP A 76 5.55 0.53 4.90
C ASP A 76 5.91 -0.73 4.11
N PHE A 77 6.99 -0.63 3.33
CA PHE A 77 7.60 -1.77 2.66
C PHE A 77 9.09 -1.83 2.94
N VAL A 78 9.60 -3.04 3.12
CA VAL A 78 11.01 -3.31 3.38
C VAL A 78 11.61 -4.15 2.25
N MET A 79 12.89 -3.90 1.99
CA MET A 79 13.72 -4.65 1.06
C MET A 79 15.06 -4.97 1.72
N PHE A 80 15.67 -6.08 1.35
CA PHE A 80 17.08 -6.26 1.63
C PHE A 80 17.90 -5.25 0.82
N ARG A 81 19.10 -4.93 1.33
CA ARG A 81 19.95 -3.89 0.73
C ARG A 81 20.19 -4.09 -0.78
N PRO A 82 20.52 -5.31 -1.28
CA PRO A 82 20.74 -5.50 -2.72
C PRO A 82 19.51 -5.18 -3.57
N GLU A 83 18.32 -5.61 -3.13
CA GLU A 83 17.03 -5.33 -3.78
C GLU A 83 16.72 -3.83 -3.77
N TYR A 84 16.95 -3.16 -2.65
CA TYR A 84 16.76 -1.72 -2.56
C TYR A 84 17.67 -0.95 -3.53
N GLU A 85 18.94 -1.36 -3.70
CA GLU A 85 19.85 -0.68 -4.65
C GLU A 85 19.36 -0.86 -6.09
N ARG A 86 18.94 -2.08 -6.42
CA ARG A 86 18.36 -2.38 -7.73
C ARG A 86 17.08 -1.57 -7.96
N PHE A 87 16.24 -1.43 -6.94
CA PHE A 87 15.01 -0.67 -7.03
C PHE A 87 15.28 0.79 -7.36
N LEU A 88 16.22 1.45 -6.68
CA LEU A 88 16.55 2.85 -6.95
C LEU A 88 16.98 3.07 -8.41
N GLN A 89 17.78 2.16 -8.96
CA GLN A 89 18.22 2.23 -10.37
C GLN A 89 17.09 1.98 -11.37
N CYS A 90 16.18 1.07 -11.05
CA CYS A 90 15.04 0.73 -11.90
C CYS A 90 13.96 1.82 -11.85
N ALA A 91 13.59 2.27 -10.66
CA ALA A 91 12.54 3.27 -10.46
C ALA A 91 12.88 4.60 -11.13
N ALA A 92 14.16 5.04 -11.06
CA ALA A 92 14.62 6.26 -11.73
C ALA A 92 14.49 6.24 -13.27
N LYS A 93 14.22 5.07 -13.88
CA LYS A 93 13.99 4.92 -15.32
C LYS A 93 12.50 4.86 -15.67
N GLU A 94 11.63 4.60 -14.70
CA GLU A 94 10.18 4.39 -14.91
C GLU A 94 9.35 5.61 -14.45
N LEU A 95 9.92 6.49 -13.64
CA LEU A 95 9.31 7.70 -13.06
C LEU A 95 9.99 8.96 -13.62
#